data_AF-A0A3D1J616-F1
#
_entry.id   AF-A0A3D1J616-F1
#
_cell.length_a   1.000
_cell.length_b   1.000
_cell.length_c   1.000
_cell.angle_alpha   90.00
_cell.angle_beta   90.00
_cell.angle_gamma   90.00
#
_symmetry.space_group_name_H-M   'P 1'
#
loop_
_entity.id
_entity.type
_entity.pdbx_description
1 polymer ?
#
loop_
_entity_poly.entity_id
_entity_poly.type
_entity_poly.pdbx_seq_one_letter_code
_entity_poly.pdbx_strand_id
1 'polypeptide(L)'
;MAFDSINIPVFVLVVFLVALTAIILGMLIGLLSKNQMAASNNSILFMVVFFLIPTFSEMNQTLEEISAFIFTGVASKMVASFGDDGSPLILQDYLVLIVSAFLAVVAFMVIYRKNGFDKD
;
A
#
# COMPACT_ATOMS: atom_id res chain seq x y z
N MET A 1 11.64 -4.79 26.47
CA MET A 1 11.92 -3.41 26.03
C MET A 1 11.95 -3.40 24.49
N ALA A 2 10.80 -3.59 23.84
CA ALA A 2 10.75 -3.74 22.36
C ALA A 2 10.69 -2.39 21.62
N PHE A 3 10.47 -1.27 22.33
CA PHE A 3 10.33 0.06 21.74
C PHE A 3 11.62 0.87 21.66
N ASP A 4 12.66 0.52 22.41
CA ASP A 4 13.92 1.29 22.46
C ASP A 4 14.81 1.06 21.22
N SER A 5 14.60 -0.03 20.47
CA SER A 5 15.30 -0.33 19.22
C SER A 5 14.62 0.26 17.97
N ILE A 6 13.41 0.82 18.13
CA ILE A 6 12.62 1.33 17.01
C ILE A 6 12.94 2.80 16.78
N ASN A 7 13.39 3.12 15.57
CA ASN A 7 13.48 4.51 15.13
C ASN A 7 12.05 5.05 14.87
N ILE A 8 11.43 5.61 15.91
CA ILE A 8 10.06 6.14 15.90
C ILE A 8 9.83 7.14 14.74
N PRO A 9 10.74 8.09 14.43
CA PRO A 9 10.60 8.94 13.25
C PRO A 9 10.44 8.18 11.93
N VAL A 10 11.29 7.18 11.70
CA VAL A 10 11.24 6.35 10.48
C VAL A 10 9.95 5.53 10.46
N PHE A 11 9.56 4.97 11.59
CA PHE A 11 8.29 4.26 11.74
C PHE A 11 7.09 5.11 11.30
N VAL A 12 6.96 6.31 11.87
CA VAL A 12 5.85 7.22 11.56
C VAL A 12 5.84 7.59 10.08
N LEU A 13 7.01 7.83 9.49
CA LEU A 13 7.14 8.15 8.08
C LEU A 13 6.65 6.99 7.20
N VAL A 14 7.08 5.75 7.50
CA VAL A 14 6.69 4.57 6.73
C VAL A 14 5.18 4.31 6.86
N VAL A 15 4.62 4.37 8.07
CA VAL A 15 3.15 4.24 8.27
C VAL A 15 2.41 5.32 7.49
N PHE A 16 2.89 6.56 7.54
CA PHE A 16 2.29 7.68 6.82
C PHE A 16 2.28 7.42 5.30
N LEU A 17 3.39 6.97 4.72
CA LEU A 17 3.46 6.66 3.29
C LEU A 17 2.56 5.50 2.88
N VAL A 18 2.50 4.44 3.70
CA VAL A 18 1.58 3.31 3.49
C VAL A 18 0.13 3.78 3.52
N ALA A 19 -0.26 4.55 4.54
CA ALA A 19 -1.61 5.08 4.70
C ALA A 19 -1.98 6.03 3.57
N LEU A 20 -1.08 6.94 3.18
CA LEU A 20 -1.28 7.86 2.07
C LEU A 20 -1.54 7.11 0.76
N THR A 21 -0.72 6.09 0.47
CA THR A 21 -0.89 5.24 -0.73
C THR A 21 -2.25 4.53 -0.71
N ALA A 22 -2.63 3.94 0.44
CA ALA A 22 -3.91 3.26 0.60
C ALA A 22 -5.11 4.21 0.42
N ILE A 23 -5.05 5.42 0.97
CA ILE A 23 -6.10 6.43 0.83
C ILE A 23 -6.27 6.81 -0.65
N ILE A 24 -5.18 7.06 -1.38
CA ILE A 24 -5.24 7.45 -2.79
C ILE A 24 -5.77 6.32 -3.66
N LEU A 25 -5.39 5.08 -3.40
CA LEU A 25 -5.96 3.91 -4.08
C LEU A 25 -7.46 3.75 -3.77
N GLY A 26 -7.88 3.98 -2.53
CA GLY A 26 -9.30 3.99 -2.16
C GLY A 26 -10.09 5.07 -2.91
N MET A 27 -9.54 6.28 -3.02
CA MET A 27 -10.14 7.37 -3.80
C MET A 27 -10.23 7.03 -5.29
N LEU A 28 -9.20 6.38 -5.85
CA LEU A 28 -9.19 5.87 -7.22
C LEU A 28 -10.34 4.90 -7.50
N ILE A 29 -10.55 3.93 -6.61
CA ILE A 29 -11.66 2.96 -6.72
C ILE A 29 -13.00 3.69 -6.62
N GLY A 30 -13.09 4.71 -5.75
CA GLY A 30 -14.25 5.59 -5.63
C GLY A 30 -14.60 6.28 -6.95
N LEU A 31 -13.61 6.89 -7.61
CA LEU A 31 -13.79 7.57 -8.90
C LEU A 31 -14.17 6.63 -10.05
N LEU A 32 -13.79 5.36 -9.98
CA LEU A 32 -14.13 4.35 -10.99
C LEU A 32 -15.50 3.70 -10.73
N SER A 33 -16.07 3.90 -9.55
CA SER A 33 -17.31 3.25 -9.13
C SER A 33 -18.54 4.09 -9.46
N LYS A 34 -19.63 3.42 -9.85
CA LYS A 34 -20.87 4.09 -10.29
C LYS A 34 -21.58 4.88 -9.18
N ASN A 35 -21.41 4.47 -7.92
CA ASN A 35 -21.99 5.11 -6.74
C ASN A 35 -21.22 4.71 -5.48
N GLN A 36 -21.53 5.35 -4.35
CA GLN A 36 -20.84 5.16 -3.07
C GLN A 36 -20.94 3.72 -2.52
N MET A 37 -22.09 3.05 -2.70
CA MET A 37 -22.26 1.67 -2.27
C MET A 37 -21.38 0.70 -3.09
N ALA A 38 -21.33 0.90 -4.43
CA ALA A 38 -20.44 0.14 -5.31
C ALA A 38 -18.96 0.43 -5.01
N ALA A 39 -18.60 1.67 -4.68
CA ALA A 39 -17.25 2.04 -4.29
C ALA A 39 -16.78 1.26 -3.06
N SER A 40 -17.62 1.18 -2.02
CA SER A 40 -17.31 0.40 -0.82
C SER A 40 -17.12 -1.08 -1.15
N ASN A 41 -18.05 -1.68 -1.89
CA ASN A 41 -17.98 -3.11 -2.24
C ASN A 41 -16.75 -3.44 -3.11
N ASN A 42 -16.45 -2.59 -4.09
CA ASN A 42 -15.28 -2.74 -4.96
C ASN A 42 -13.97 -2.56 -4.19
N SER A 43 -13.93 -1.63 -3.22
CA SER A 43 -12.75 -1.39 -2.40
C SER A 43 -12.39 -2.61 -1.55
N ILE A 44 -13.39 -3.30 -1.01
CA ILE A 44 -13.18 -4.53 -0.23
C ILE A 44 -12.54 -5.60 -1.10
N LEU A 45 -13.08 -5.85 -2.31
CA LEU A 45 -12.53 -6.84 -3.23
C LEU A 45 -11.07 -6.53 -3.60
N PHE A 46 -10.77 -5.27 -3.86
CA PHE A 46 -9.42 -4.83 -4.19
C PHE A 46 -8.47 -4.99 -3.01
N MET A 47 -8.87 -4.55 -1.81
CA MET A 47 -8.07 -4.67 -0.58
C MET A 47 -7.76 -6.14 -0.24
N VAL A 48 -8.73 -7.05 -0.41
CA VAL A 48 -8.52 -8.48 -0.19
C VAL A 48 -7.39 -9.00 -1.06
N VAL A 49 -7.36 -8.66 -2.36
CA VAL A 49 -6.27 -9.08 -3.25
C VAL A 49 -4.91 -8.59 -2.74
N PHE A 50 -4.82 -7.32 -2.36
CA PHE A 50 -3.58 -6.73 -1.85
C PHE A 50 -3.11 -7.28 -0.50
N PHE A 51 -4.04 -7.79 0.31
CA PHE A 51 -3.73 -8.44 1.58
C PHE A 51 -3.28 -9.89 1.40
N LEU A 52 -3.91 -10.63 0.48
CA LEU A 52 -3.57 -12.04 0.25
C LEU A 52 -2.15 -12.25 -0.26
N ILE A 53 -1.63 -11.33 -1.08
CA ILE A 53 -0.28 -11.45 -1.65
C ILE A 53 0.80 -11.58 -0.56
N PRO A 54 0.94 -10.63 0.40
CA PRO A 54 1.92 -10.78 1.46
C PRO A 54 1.61 -11.94 2.40
N THR A 55 0.34 -12.24 2.71
CA THR A 55 -0.01 -13.37 3.57
C THR A 55 0.46 -14.72 3.02
N PHE A 56 0.40 -14.91 1.70
CA PHE A 56 0.85 -16.15 1.06
C PHE A 56 2.29 -16.11 0.55
N SER A 57 3.03 -15.01 0.80
CA SER A 57 4.40 -14.84 0.31
C SER A 57 5.37 -15.90 0.86
N GLU A 58 5.21 -16.28 2.14
CA GLU A 58 6.03 -17.32 2.77
C GLU A 58 5.80 -18.73 2.19
N MET A 59 4.69 -18.94 1.46
CA MET A 59 4.34 -20.25 0.90
C MET A 59 4.81 -20.40 -0.56
N ASN A 60 5.23 -19.32 -1.22
CA ASN A 60 5.54 -19.33 -2.65
C ASN A 60 6.56 -18.24 -3.02
N GLN A 61 7.70 -18.65 -3.58
CA GLN A 61 8.78 -17.74 -4.00
C GLN A 61 8.34 -16.66 -4.99
N THR A 62 7.42 -16.98 -5.92
CA THR A 62 6.87 -15.98 -6.85
C THR A 62 6.05 -14.92 -6.10
N LEU A 63 5.28 -15.31 -5.09
CA LEU A 63 4.52 -14.37 -4.28
C LEU A 63 5.43 -13.56 -3.34
N GLU A 64 6.54 -14.14 -2.89
CA GLU A 64 7.60 -13.42 -2.16
C GLU A 64 8.21 -12.30 -3.01
N GLU A 65 8.60 -12.61 -4.25
CA GLU A 65 9.12 -11.61 -5.19
C GLU A 65 8.10 -10.51 -5.47
N ILE A 66 6.84 -10.87 -5.72
CA ILE A 66 5.77 -9.88 -5.96
C ILE A 66 5.52 -9.03 -4.71
N SER A 67 5.45 -9.65 -3.53
CA SER A 67 5.25 -8.98 -2.25
C SER A 67 6.34 -7.93 -1.99
N ALA A 68 7.60 -8.22 -2.37
CA ALA A 68 8.70 -7.28 -2.25
C ALA A 68 8.55 -5.99 -3.07
N PHE A 69 7.66 -5.95 -4.07
CA PHE A 69 7.40 -4.77 -4.90
C PHE A 69 6.04 -4.11 -4.68
N ILE A 70 5.24 -4.59 -3.72
CA ILE A 70 3.93 -4.01 -3.40
C ILE A 70 4.00 -3.29 -2.03
N PHE A 71 3.38 -2.12 -1.93
CA PHE A 71 3.37 -1.33 -0.70
C PHE A 71 2.81 -2.10 0.52
N THR A 72 1.86 -3.03 0.32
CA THR A 72 1.34 -3.90 1.38
C THR A 72 2.33 -4.97 1.84
N GLY A 73 3.24 -5.42 0.96
CA GLY A 73 4.34 -6.29 1.36
C GLY A 73 5.37 -5.57 2.21
N VAL A 74 5.69 -4.31 1.87
CA VAL A 74 6.52 -3.45 2.73
C VAL A 74 5.85 -3.19 4.09
N ALA A 75 4.54 -2.94 4.10
CA ALA A 75 3.79 -2.80 5.35
C ALA A 75 3.83 -4.10 6.19
N SER A 76 3.73 -5.27 5.56
CA SER A 76 3.83 -6.57 6.24
C SER A 76 5.23 -6.79 6.84
N LYS A 77 6.29 -6.51 6.07
CA LYS A 77 7.68 -6.57 6.56
C LYS A 77 7.91 -5.63 7.73
N MET A 78 7.35 -4.42 7.66
CA MET A 78 7.42 -3.45 8.75
C MET A 78 6.75 -3.98 10.02
N VAL A 79 5.57 -4.60 9.91
CA VAL A 79 4.91 -5.23 11.06
C VAL A 79 5.77 -6.38 11.62
N ALA A 80 6.35 -7.21 10.75
CA ALA A 80 7.25 -8.29 11.14
C ALA A 80 8.54 -7.77 11.79
N SER A 81 9.03 -6.59 11.40
CA SER A 81 10.22 -5.95 11.98
C SER A 81 10.06 -5.56 13.45
N PHE A 82 8.83 -5.57 13.99
CA PHE A 82 8.57 -5.39 15.43
C PHE A 82 8.65 -6.68 16.25
N GLY A 83 8.69 -7.85 15.60
CA GLY A 83 8.95 -9.13 16.27
C GLY A 83 10.44 -9.31 16.56
N ASP A 84 10.77 -10.18 17.52
CA ASP A 84 12.14 -10.41 17.98
C ASP A 84 13.12 -10.88 16.87
N ASP A 85 12.62 -11.44 15.76
CA ASP A 85 13.41 -11.95 14.63
C ASP A 85 13.27 -11.09 13.34
N GLY A 86 12.67 -9.90 13.45
CA GLY A 86 12.33 -9.08 12.31
C GLY A 86 13.54 -8.41 11.64
N SER A 87 13.75 -8.66 10.35
CA SER A 87 14.78 -7.95 9.58
C SER A 87 14.41 -6.47 9.40
N PRO A 88 15.36 -5.53 9.55
CA PRO A 88 15.09 -4.11 9.32
C PRO A 88 14.75 -3.84 7.86
N LEU A 89 13.94 -2.80 7.63
CA LEU A 89 13.63 -2.33 6.28
C LEU A 89 14.91 -1.91 5.55
N ILE A 90 15.07 -2.39 4.32
CA ILE A 90 16.21 -2.07 3.46
C ILE A 90 15.85 -0.92 2.51
N LEU A 91 16.86 -0.33 1.85
CA LEU A 91 16.68 0.79 0.91
C LEU A 91 15.60 0.52 -0.15
N GLN A 92 15.50 -0.72 -0.64
CA GLN A 92 14.49 -1.14 -1.60
C GLN A 92 13.06 -0.92 -1.08
N ASP A 93 12.78 -1.23 0.19
CA ASP A 93 11.43 -1.11 0.76
C ASP A 93 10.97 0.36 0.77
N TYR A 94 11.87 1.29 1.10
CA TYR A 94 11.59 2.73 1.03
C TYR A 94 11.34 3.21 -0.40
N LEU A 95 12.13 2.73 -1.37
CA LEU A 95 11.93 3.05 -2.78
C LEU A 95 10.58 2.54 -3.29
N VAL A 96 10.21 1.31 -2.92
CA VAL A 96 8.91 0.72 -3.29
C VAL A 96 7.76 1.57 -2.75
N LEU A 97 7.84 2.06 -1.51
CA LEU A 97 6.80 2.94 -0.96
C LEU A 97 6.70 4.28 -1.70
N ILE A 98 7.84 4.94 -1.93
CA ILE A 98 7.86 6.24 -2.62
C ILE A 98 7.32 6.09 -4.05
N VAL A 99 7.78 5.07 -4.78
CA VAL A 99 7.33 4.78 -6.14
C VAL A 99 5.85 4.41 -6.15
N SER A 100 5.38 3.57 -5.21
CA SER A 100 3.96 3.19 -5.12
C SER A 100 3.06 4.39 -4.84
N ALA A 101 3.45 5.26 -3.90
CA ALA A 101 2.73 6.48 -3.58
C ALA A 101 2.68 7.41 -4.80
N PHE A 102 3.82 7.61 -5.48
CA PHE A 102 3.89 8.42 -6.68
C PHE A 102 3.01 7.87 -7.81
N LEU A 103 3.06 6.56 -8.06
CA LEU A 103 2.21 5.90 -9.06
C LEU A 103 0.73 6.02 -8.71
N ALA A 104 0.35 5.88 -7.43
CA ALA A 104 -1.02 6.08 -6.99
C ALA A 104 -1.50 7.52 -7.25
N VAL A 105 -0.66 8.52 -6.95
CA VAL A 105 -0.95 9.94 -7.24
C VAL A 105 -1.11 10.18 -8.75
N VAL A 106 -0.19 9.67 -9.56
CA VAL A 106 -0.25 9.81 -11.03
C VAL A 106 -1.50 9.14 -11.60
N ALA A 107 -1.79 7.92 -11.17
CA ALA A 107 -2.99 7.20 -11.59
C ALA A 107 -4.26 7.97 -11.19
N PHE A 108 -4.30 8.50 -9.97
CA PHE A 108 -5.39 9.36 -9.51
C PHE A 108 -5.57 10.57 -10.40
N MET A 109 -4.51 11.34 -10.69
CA MET A 109 -4.59 12.52 -11.56
C MET A 109 -5.07 12.18 -12.98
N VAL A 110 -4.58 11.09 -13.57
CA VAL A 110 -4.96 10.68 -14.94
C VAL A 110 -6.43 10.28 -15.00
N ILE A 111 -6.90 9.47 -14.04
CA ILE A 111 -8.29 9.01 -13.99
C ILE A 111 -9.21 10.16 -13.61
N TYR A 112 -8.82 10.99 -12.65
CA TYR A 112 -9.56 12.19 -12.27
C TYR A 112 -9.71 13.15 -13.46
N ARG A 113 -8.66 13.36 -14.26
CA ARG A 113 -8.76 14.17 -15.48
C ARG A 113 -9.69 13.55 -16.54
N LYS A 114 -9.79 12.22 -16.62
CA LYS A 114 -10.66 11.54 -17.58
C LYS A 114 -12.13 11.51 -17.16
N ASN A 115 -12.39 11.31 -15.87
CA ASN A 115 -13.74 11.07 -15.33
C ASN A 115 -14.33 12.28 -14.59
N GLY A 116 -13.49 13.20 -14.10
CA GLY A 116 -13.89 14.34 -13.28
C GLY A 116 -13.87 15.70 -14.01
N PHE A 117 -13.44 15.75 -15.27
CA PHE A 117 -13.91 16.84 -16.13
C PHE A 117 -15.38 16.54 -16.43
N ASP A 118 -16.25 17.13 -15.62
CA ASP A 118 -17.60 17.43 -16.09
C ASP A 118 -17.43 18.06 -17.47
N LYS A 119 -18.04 17.39 -18.46
CA LYS A 119 -18.30 17.97 -19.76
C LYS A 119 -19.32 19.09 -19.53
N ASP A 120 -18.85 20.23 -19.04
CA ASP A 120 -19.53 21.50 -19.24
C ASP A 120 -19.29 21.96 -20.68
#